data_AF-A0A5C7TU29-F1
#
_entry.id   AF-A0A5C7TU29-F1
#
_cell.length_a   1.000
_cell.length_b   1.000
_cell.length_c   1.000
_cell.angle_alpha   90.00
_cell.angle_beta   90.00
_cell.angle_gamma   90.00
#
_symmetry.space_group_name_H-M   'P 1'
#
loop_
_entity.id
_entity.type
_entity.pdbx_description
1 polymer ?
#
loop_
_entity_poly.entity_id
_entity_poly.type
_entity_poly.pdbx_seq_one_letter_code
_entity_poly.pdbx_strand_id
1 'polypeptide(L)'
;MKKPAVSDLPLDENPEWSAGDVEKSVSFAGLPAALRSTLSGRGRGQQKEPVKQLVSVRYSQEVINKFKATGTGWQTRMDKALLRVSRDSGNSS
;
A
#
# COMPACT_ATOMS: atom_id res chain seq x y z
N MET A 1 16.11 -2.00 -0.96
CA MET A 1 16.38 -1.94 0.50
C MET A 1 15.07 -2.04 1.25
N LYS A 2 14.95 -2.96 2.21
CA LYS A 2 13.73 -3.16 3.01
C LYS A 2 13.72 -2.06 4.08
N LYS A 3 12.64 -1.27 4.19
CA LYS A 3 12.53 -0.27 5.26
C LYS A 3 12.55 -1.00 6.62
N PRO A 4 13.34 -0.53 7.61
CA PRO A 4 13.34 -1.11 8.96
C PRO A 4 11.95 -0.97 9.59
N ALA A 5 11.63 -1.87 10.51
CA ALA A 5 10.42 -1.74 11.33
C ALA A 5 10.55 -0.50 12.23
N VAL A 6 9.43 0.16 12.54
CA VAL A 6 9.44 1.40 13.37
C VAL A 6 10.06 1.15 14.75
N SER A 7 9.92 -0.07 15.28
CA SER A 7 10.52 -0.52 16.55
C SER A 7 12.05 -0.62 16.53
N ASP A 8 12.67 -0.67 15.35
CA ASP A 8 14.13 -0.75 15.19
C ASP A 8 14.77 0.63 14.95
N LEU A 9 13.98 1.71 15.00
CA LEU A 9 14.50 3.07 14.85
C LEU A 9 14.95 3.58 16.24
N PRO A 10 16.13 4.20 16.37
CA PRO A 10 16.57 4.83 17.61
C PRO A 10 15.77 6.13 17.81
N LEU A 11 14.52 5.99 18.27
CA LEU A 11 13.64 7.12 18.55
C LEU A 11 14.15 7.94 19.74
N ASP A 12 14.82 7.29 20.68
CA ASP A 12 15.34 7.88 21.93
C ASP A 12 16.50 8.86 21.70
N GLU A 13 17.15 8.83 20.53
CA GLU A 13 18.24 9.76 20.15
C GLU A 13 17.72 11.01 19.41
N ASN A 14 16.42 11.10 19.12
CA ASN A 14 15.86 12.26 18.45
C ASN A 14 15.71 13.43 19.43
N PRO A 15 16.42 14.56 19.24
CA PRO A 15 16.31 15.68 20.15
C PRO A 15 14.90 16.26 20.15
N GLU A 16 14.46 16.72 21.31
CA GLU A 16 13.23 17.49 21.45
C GLU A 16 13.33 18.78 20.63
N TRP A 17 12.27 19.12 19.91
CA TRP A 17 12.21 20.34 19.12
C TRP A 17 12.13 21.55 20.06
N SER A 18 13.08 22.47 19.95
CA SER A 18 13.07 23.72 20.70
C SER A 18 12.29 24.82 19.96
N ALA A 19 11.94 25.90 20.65
CA ALA A 19 11.32 27.08 20.02
C ALA A 19 12.20 27.69 18.90
N GLY A 20 13.53 27.63 19.05
CA GLY A 20 14.47 28.11 18.03
C GLY A 20 14.52 27.23 16.78
N ASP A 21 14.18 25.95 16.90
CA ASP A 21 14.07 25.04 15.74
C ASP A 21 12.78 25.30 14.97
N VAL A 22 11.70 25.65 15.66
CA VAL A 22 10.44 26.07 15.04
C VAL A 22 10.64 27.36 14.26
N GLU A 23 11.36 28.33 14.81
CA GLU A 23 11.63 29.61 14.13
C GLU A 23 12.49 29.45 12.86
N LYS A 24 13.42 28.49 12.86
CA LYS A 24 14.25 28.16 11.68
C LYS A 24 13.55 27.27 10.67
N SER A 25 12.36 26.75 10.99
CA SER A 25 11.62 25.87 10.09
C SER A 25 11.14 26.62 8.85
N VAL A 26 11.13 25.93 7.71
CA VAL A 26 10.64 26.48 6.44
C VAL A 26 9.47 25.66 5.94
N SER A 27 8.53 26.32 5.25
CA SER A 27 7.47 25.62 4.54
C SER A 27 8.05 24.72 3.44
N PHE A 28 7.26 23.77 2.95
CA PHE A 28 7.68 22.93 1.82
C PHE A 28 8.09 23.77 0.59
N ALA A 29 7.42 24.90 0.39
CA ALA A 29 7.72 25.88 -0.65
C ALA A 29 8.93 26.79 -0.35
N GLY A 30 9.59 26.61 0.80
CA GLY A 30 10.86 27.24 1.18
C GLY A 30 12.09 26.32 1.05
N LEU A 31 11.91 25.01 0.86
CA LEU A 31 13.02 24.04 0.77
C LEU A 31 13.92 24.24 -0.46
N PRO A 32 15.17 23.76 -0.51
CA PRO A 32 15.96 23.76 -1.74
C PRO A 32 15.29 22.96 -2.87
N ALA A 33 15.42 23.41 -4.12
CA ALA A 33 14.72 22.84 -5.28
C ALA A 33 15.00 21.32 -5.47
N ALA A 34 16.26 20.90 -5.29
CA ALA A 34 16.65 19.50 -5.37
C ALA A 34 15.94 18.62 -4.32
N LEU A 35 15.76 19.13 -3.10
CA LEU A 35 15.08 18.43 -2.03
C LEU A 35 13.56 18.37 -2.27
N ARG A 36 12.96 19.47 -2.75
CA ARG A 36 11.54 19.49 -3.14
C ARG A 36 11.23 18.44 -4.20
N SER A 37 12.06 18.33 -5.24
CA SER A 37 11.89 17.35 -6.31
C SER A 37 11.97 15.91 -5.80
N THR A 38 12.89 15.65 -4.87
CA THR A 38 13.05 14.30 -4.28
C THR A 38 11.87 13.92 -3.38
N LEU A 39 11.33 14.88 -2.62
CA LEU A 39 10.23 14.65 -1.68
C LEU A 39 8.86 14.62 -2.39
N SER A 40 8.67 15.40 -3.46
CA SER A 40 7.43 15.40 -4.25
C SER A 40 7.22 14.10 -5.03
N GLY A 41 8.30 13.42 -5.40
CA GLY A 41 8.27 12.15 -6.13
C GLY A 41 7.93 10.91 -5.29
N ARG A 42 7.75 11.04 -3.96
CA ARG A 42 7.47 9.93 -3.05
C ARG A 42 5.99 9.76 -2.72
N GLY A 43 5.09 10.35 -3.49
CA GLY A 43 3.71 9.90 -3.54
C GLY A 43 3.68 8.53 -4.18
N ARG A 44 3.02 7.54 -3.55
CA ARG A 44 2.52 6.33 -4.22
C ARG A 44 2.04 6.79 -5.59
N GLY A 45 2.75 6.42 -6.66
CA GLY A 45 2.49 6.96 -8.00
C GLY A 45 0.99 6.90 -8.27
N GLN A 46 0.43 7.91 -8.95
CA GLN A 46 -1.00 7.96 -9.24
C GLN A 46 -1.44 6.55 -9.64
N GLN A 47 -2.35 5.97 -8.86
CA GLN A 47 -2.92 4.68 -9.19
C GLN A 47 -3.64 4.90 -10.51
N LYS A 48 -2.96 4.59 -11.63
CA LYS A 48 -3.33 5.02 -12.98
C LYS A 48 -4.76 4.66 -13.32
N GLU A 49 -5.27 3.61 -12.70
CA GLU A 49 -6.68 3.24 -12.58
C GLU A 49 -6.83 2.27 -11.39
N PRO A 50 -7.99 2.16 -10.74
CA PRO A 50 -8.27 1.06 -9.85
C PRO A 50 -8.29 -0.26 -10.62
N VAL A 51 -7.14 -0.95 -10.67
CA VAL A 51 -7.00 -2.29 -11.28
C VAL A 51 -7.98 -3.32 -10.69
N LYS A 52 -8.52 -3.04 -9.51
CA LYS A 52 -9.54 -3.85 -8.83
C LYS A 52 -10.73 -2.99 -8.45
N GLN A 53 -11.91 -3.40 -8.88
CA GLN A 53 -13.18 -2.79 -8.48
C GLN A 53 -13.66 -3.43 -7.17
N LEU A 54 -14.02 -2.61 -6.18
CA LEU A 54 -14.66 -3.09 -4.97
C LEU A 54 -16.14 -3.32 -5.27
N VAL A 55 -16.56 -4.59 -5.27
CA VAL A 55 -17.96 -4.98 -5.46
C VAL A 55 -18.41 -5.79 -4.26
N SER A 56 -19.64 -5.53 -3.77
CA SER A 56 -20.26 -6.34 -2.73
C SER A 56 -20.92 -7.56 -3.37
N VAL A 57 -20.27 -8.73 -3.26
CA VAL A 57 -20.76 -10.02 -3.78
C VAL A 57 -20.97 -10.98 -2.62
N ARG A 58 -22.07 -11.74 -2.65
CA ARG A 58 -22.34 -12.80 -1.68
C ARG A 58 -21.80 -14.13 -2.22
N TYR A 59 -20.96 -14.79 -1.42
CA TYR A 59 -20.46 -16.13 -1.69
C TYR A 59 -21.07 -17.14 -0.70
N SER A 60 -21.11 -18.42 -1.09
CA SER A 60 -21.45 -19.50 -0.15
C SER A 60 -20.44 -19.56 1.01
N GLN A 61 -20.93 -19.93 2.20
CA GLN A 61 -20.11 -20.07 3.40
C GLN A 61 -18.97 -21.07 3.21
N GLU A 62 -19.21 -22.16 2.48
CA GLU A 62 -18.21 -23.20 2.21
C GLU A 62 -16.99 -22.64 1.44
N VAL A 63 -17.26 -21.78 0.45
CA VAL A 63 -16.21 -21.14 -0.36
C VAL A 63 -15.34 -20.25 0.51
N ILE A 64 -15.96 -19.39 1.32
CA ILE A 64 -15.24 -18.48 2.21
C ILE A 64 -14.41 -19.25 3.22
N ASN A 65 -14.95 -20.33 3.80
CA ASN A 65 -14.24 -21.15 4.78
C ASN A 65 -13.02 -21.84 4.16
N LYS A 66 -13.17 -22.44 2.97
CA LYS A 66 -12.06 -23.08 2.25
C LYS A 66 -10.93 -22.11 1.98
N PHE A 67 -11.24 -20.91 1.48
CA PHE A 67 -10.20 -19.93 1.22
C PHE A 67 -9.61 -19.35 2.50
N LYS A 68 -10.40 -19.00 3.52
CA LYS A 68 -9.86 -18.49 4.80
C LYS A 68 -8.91 -19.48 5.48
N ALA A 69 -9.17 -20.79 5.38
CA ALA A 69 -8.30 -21.82 5.91
C ALA A 69 -6.88 -21.81 5.29
N THR A 70 -6.71 -21.21 4.11
CA THR A 70 -5.38 -21.06 3.48
C THR A 70 -4.52 -19.96 4.13
N GLY A 71 -5.05 -19.22 5.11
CA GLY A 71 -4.33 -18.20 5.86
C GLY A 71 -4.23 -16.84 5.14
N THR A 72 -3.23 -16.04 5.52
CA THR A 72 -3.01 -14.69 4.97
C THR A 72 -2.94 -14.70 3.44
N GLY A 73 -3.60 -13.72 2.81
CA GLY A 73 -3.66 -13.61 1.34
C GLY A 73 -4.73 -14.49 0.68
N TRP A 74 -5.66 -15.07 1.43
CA TRP A 74 -6.72 -15.92 0.87
C TRP A 74 -7.61 -15.21 -0.17
N GLN A 75 -7.88 -13.92 0.02
CA GLN A 75 -8.61 -13.11 -0.96
C GLN A 75 -7.86 -13.01 -2.29
N THR A 76 -6.53 -12.88 -2.26
CA THR A 76 -5.70 -12.86 -3.48
C THR A 76 -5.66 -14.23 -4.16
N ARG A 77 -5.67 -15.33 -3.39
CA ARG A 77 -5.77 -16.68 -3.96
C ARG A 77 -7.14 -16.90 -4.61
N MET A 78 -8.21 -16.43 -3.98
CA MET A 78 -9.57 -16.48 -4.51
C MET A 78 -9.71 -15.69 -5.82
N ASP A 79 -9.19 -14.46 -5.86
CA ASP A 79 -9.15 -13.59 -7.04
C ASP A 79 -8.43 -14.28 -8.23
N LYS A 80 -7.28 -14.91 -7.98
CA LYS A 80 -6.54 -15.69 -8.99
C LYS A 80 -7.34 -16.89 -9.52
N ALA A 81 -8.08 -17.59 -8.64
CA ALA A 81 -8.92 -18.71 -9.05
C ALA A 81 -10.06 -18.25 -9.98
N LEU A 82 -10.72 -17.15 -9.64
CA LEU A 82 -11.78 -16.56 -10.48
C LEU A 82 -11.24 -16.11 -11.84
N LEU A 83 -10.07 -15.48 -11.88
CA LEU A 83 -9.41 -15.08 -13.13
C LEU A 83 -9.08 -16.28 -14.03
N ARG A 84 -8.69 -17.42 -13.45
CA ARG A 84 -8.42 -18.64 -14.22
C ARG A 84 -9.71 -19.17 -14.87
N VAL A 85 -10.77 -19.33 -14.06
CA VAL A 85 -12.07 -19.80 -14.56
C VAL A 85 -12.58 -18.90 -15.69
N SER A 86 -12.48 -17.58 -15.55
CA SER A 86 -12.90 -16.64 -16.60
C SER A 86 -12.11 -16.77 -17.91
N ARG A 87 -10.84 -17.18 -17.88
CA ARG A 87 -10.03 -17.39 -19.09
C ARG A 87 -10.34 -18.71 -19.75
N ASP A 88 -10.50 -19.76 -18.96
CA ASP A 88 -10.80 -21.12 -19.44
C ASP A 88 -12.18 -21.16 -20.13
N SER A 89 -13.15 -20.40 -19.61
CA SER A 89 -14.49 -20.24 -20.22
C SER A 89 -14.48 -19.49 -21.56
N GLY A 90 -13.44 -18.70 -21.84
CA GLY A 90 -13.30 -17.96 -23.11
C GLY A 90 -12.57 -18.73 -24.21
N ASN A 91 -11.98 -19.88 -23.88
CA ASN A 91 -11.15 -20.69 -24.79
C ASN A 91 -11.84 -22.00 -25.21
N SER A 92 -13.12 -22.17 -24.85
CA SER A 92 -13.95 -23.36 -25.11
C SER A 92 -15.07 -23.09 -26.13
N SER A 93 -14.85 -22.18 -27.08
CA SER A 93 -15.75 -21.90 -28.22
C SER A 93 -15.04 -22.09 -29.55
#